data_AF-S0FB46-F1
#
_entry.id   AF-S0FB46-F1
#
_cell.length_a   1.000
_cell.length_b   1.000
_cell.length_c   1.000
_cell.angle_alpha   90.00
_cell.angle_beta   90.00
_cell.angle_gamma   90.00
#
_symmetry.space_group_name_H-M   'P 1'
#
loop_
_entity.id
_entity.type
_entity.pdbx_description
1 polymer ?
#
loop_
_entity_poly.entity_id
_entity_poly.type
_entity_poly.pdbx_seq_one_letter_code
_entity_poly.pdbx_strand_id
1 'polypeptide(L)'
;MIVALLIGCVILAVGIALEVKANAAMMAGEYFVKVITKRFHGEFGYVKLGFDVTLVAIACLLSLIFMSGIYGVREGTVVAALIVGPIVHFVSPYYNFLDKWITDPSLRQDIALQQNQHTIITIAREYGSGGHLLGEMLSKELGIKLYDKEFIRMAAQRSGMDEQYIVRNEQSIPSFWLKCILSKNSEQPLESSLSSDDVLFVSESKIIQELAARESCIIVGRCADFILKDYPRAVKVFCYSDLQHALTRCVQEYGIPRQNAETEIRRINRNRIHHYEYYTGRKWGEPHHYNLMLNTGTIGLQTACQLIKGVYQQYSLQPASK
;
A
#
# COMPACT_ATOMS: atom_id res chain seq x y z
N MET A 1 -42.24 -23.34 13.60
CA MET A 1 -40.93 -23.74 13.01
C MET A 1 -40.55 -22.89 11.80
N ILE A 2 -41.37 -22.84 10.74
CA ILE A 2 -41.09 -22.05 9.53
C ILE A 2 -40.99 -20.54 9.80
N VAL A 3 -41.87 -19.99 10.63
CA VAL A 3 -41.84 -18.56 11.00
C VAL A 3 -40.51 -18.19 11.69
N ALA A 4 -40.03 -19.03 12.60
CA ALA A 4 -38.75 -18.80 13.28
C ALA A 4 -37.55 -18.88 12.31
N LEU A 5 -37.59 -19.80 11.34
CA LEU A 5 -36.59 -19.91 10.28
C LEU A 5 -36.54 -18.63 9.42
N LEU A 6 -37.70 -18.13 9.00
CA LEU A 6 -37.79 -16.90 8.19
C LEU A 6 -37.28 -15.68 8.96
N ILE A 7 -37.67 -15.55 10.24
CA ILE A 7 -37.15 -14.48 11.12
C ILE A 7 -35.63 -14.60 11.25
N GLY A 8 -35.10 -15.82 11.45
CA GLY A 8 -33.66 -16.06 11.51
C GLY A 8 -32.94 -15.67 10.21
N CYS A 9 -33.51 -15.99 9.05
CA CYS A 9 -32.94 -15.60 7.75
C CYS A 9 -32.91 -14.08 7.57
N VAL A 10 -33.93 -13.36 8.03
CA VAL A 10 -33.96 -11.89 8.00
C VAL A 10 -32.87 -11.32 8.90
N ILE A 11 -32.77 -11.77 10.16
CA ILE A 11 -31.75 -11.29 11.10
C ILE A 11 -30.34 -11.53 10.55
N LEU A 12 -30.10 -12.74 10.02
CA LEU A 12 -28.82 -13.10 9.41
C LEU A 12 -28.49 -12.22 8.20
N ALA A 13 -29.44 -12.02 7.29
CA ALA A 13 -29.26 -11.18 6.11
C ALA A 13 -28.97 -9.71 6.47
N VAL A 14 -29.63 -9.18 7.51
CA VAL A 14 -29.34 -7.84 8.03
C VAL A 14 -27.92 -7.76 8.59
N GLY A 15 -27.51 -8.75 9.38
CA GLY A 15 -26.14 -8.81 9.93
C GLY A 15 -25.08 -8.81 8.83
N ILE A 16 -25.24 -9.68 7.83
CA ILE A 16 -24.32 -9.79 6.68
C ILE A 16 -24.29 -8.48 5.87
N ALA A 17 -25.45 -7.85 5.65
CA ALA A 17 -25.51 -6.57 4.94
C ALA A 17 -24.72 -5.46 5.69
N LEU A 18 -24.79 -5.43 7.02
CA LEU A 18 -24.04 -4.49 7.84
C LEU A 18 -22.53 -4.80 7.87
N GLU A 19 -22.15 -6.06 8.02
CA GLU A 19 -20.76 -6.55 8.01
C GLU A 19 -20.05 -6.19 6.70
N VAL A 20 -20.69 -6.48 5.56
CA VAL A 20 -20.17 -6.19 4.23
C VAL A 20 -20.02 -4.69 4.00
N LYS A 21 -20.96 -3.89 4.51
CA LYS A 21 -20.97 -2.42 4.41
C LYS A 21 -19.89 -1.78 5.28
N ALA A 22 -19.72 -2.23 6.52
CA ALA A 22 -18.68 -1.76 7.42
C ALA A 22 -17.27 -2.20 6.99
N ASN A 23 -17.16 -3.19 6.10
CA ASN A 23 -15.90 -3.80 5.69
C ASN A 23 -15.05 -4.27 6.89
N ALA A 24 -15.72 -4.62 8.00
CA ALA A 24 -15.11 -5.03 9.25
C ALA A 24 -15.55 -6.47 9.54
N ALA A 25 -14.58 -7.34 9.83
CA ALA A 25 -14.82 -8.72 10.29
C ALA A 25 -15.50 -9.69 9.30
N MET A 26 -15.36 -9.49 7.98
CA MET A 26 -15.92 -10.41 6.97
C MET A 26 -15.39 -11.85 7.08
N MET A 27 -16.28 -12.83 7.19
CA MET A 27 -15.90 -14.25 7.07
C MET A 27 -15.33 -14.57 5.67
N ALA A 28 -14.44 -15.56 5.58
CA ALA A 28 -13.73 -15.90 4.33
C ALA A 28 -14.66 -16.18 3.14
N GLY A 29 -15.79 -16.86 3.38
CA GLY A 29 -16.79 -17.14 2.34
C GLY A 29 -17.47 -15.87 1.81
N GLU A 30 -17.75 -14.90 2.68
CA GLU A 30 -18.39 -13.63 2.29
C GLU A 30 -17.40 -12.71 1.57
N TYR A 31 -16.13 -12.76 1.98
CA TYR A 31 -15.06 -12.04 1.30
C TYR A 31 -14.86 -12.55 -0.12
N PHE A 32 -14.91 -13.87 -0.32
CA PHE A 32 -14.83 -14.49 -1.65
C PHE A 32 -15.95 -13.98 -2.57
N VAL A 33 -17.19 -13.96 -2.07
CA VAL A 33 -18.36 -13.38 -2.76
C VAL A 33 -18.12 -11.90 -3.09
N LYS A 34 -17.58 -11.11 -2.16
CA LYS A 34 -17.28 -9.68 -2.35
C LYS A 34 -16.26 -9.45 -3.46
N VAL A 35 -15.21 -10.29 -3.52
CA VAL A 35 -14.18 -10.21 -4.58
C VAL A 35 -14.77 -10.56 -5.95
N ILE A 36 -15.60 -11.61 -6.04
CA ILE A 36 -16.30 -11.96 -7.29
C ILE A 36 -17.22 -10.81 -7.72
N THR A 37 -17.99 -10.25 -6.78
CA THR A 37 -18.86 -9.09 -7.01
C THR A 37 -18.09 -7.93 -7.61
N LYS A 38 -16.92 -7.59 -7.04
CA LYS A 38 -16.05 -6.51 -7.54
C LYS A 38 -15.46 -6.82 -8.92
N ARG A 39 -15.14 -8.08 -9.21
CA ARG A 39 -14.54 -8.50 -10.49
C ARG A 39 -15.55 -8.46 -11.63
N PHE A 40 -16.78 -8.92 -11.38
CA PHE A 40 -17.83 -9.05 -12.38
C PHE A 40 -18.84 -7.89 -12.37
N HIS A 41 -18.62 -6.87 -11.52
CA HIS A 41 -19.53 -5.73 -11.34
C HIS A 41 -20.98 -6.16 -11.06
N GLY A 42 -21.16 -7.29 -10.36
CA GLY A 42 -22.46 -7.79 -9.96
C GLY A 42 -22.96 -7.14 -8.66
N GLU A 43 -24.18 -7.46 -8.25
CA GLU A 43 -24.70 -7.07 -6.95
C GLU A 43 -24.42 -8.14 -5.90
N PHE A 44 -23.92 -7.72 -4.74
CA PHE A 44 -23.43 -8.63 -3.70
C PHE A 44 -24.47 -9.69 -3.30
N GLY A 45 -25.73 -9.31 -3.13
CA GLY A 45 -26.79 -10.24 -2.71
C GLY A 45 -27.06 -11.36 -3.72
N TYR A 46 -27.03 -11.08 -5.02
CA TYR A 46 -27.22 -12.10 -6.06
C TYR A 46 -25.98 -12.97 -6.26
N VAL A 47 -24.78 -12.40 -6.17
CA VAL A 47 -23.55 -13.18 -6.20
C VAL A 47 -23.49 -14.12 -4.98
N LYS A 48 -23.93 -13.64 -3.81
CA LYS A 48 -24.05 -14.47 -2.60
C LYS A 48 -25.05 -15.61 -2.76
N LEU A 49 -26.23 -15.33 -3.31
CA LEU A 49 -27.23 -16.35 -3.62
C LEU A 49 -26.64 -17.46 -4.49
N GLY A 50 -25.95 -17.08 -5.57
CA GLY A 50 -25.28 -18.05 -6.45
C GLY A 50 -24.27 -18.91 -5.69
N PHE A 51 -23.44 -18.27 -4.87
CA PHE A 51 -22.44 -18.97 -4.04
C PHE A 51 -23.07 -19.95 -3.03
N ASP A 52 -24.06 -19.51 -2.26
CA ASP A 52 -24.71 -20.34 -1.25
C ASP A 52 -25.44 -21.54 -1.89
N VAL A 53 -26.07 -21.35 -3.06
CA VAL A 53 -26.67 -22.44 -3.85
C VAL A 53 -25.62 -23.43 -4.33
N THR A 54 -24.45 -22.96 -4.79
CA THR A 54 -23.37 -23.88 -5.21
C THR A 54 -22.84 -24.72 -4.04
N LEU A 55 -22.73 -24.15 -2.84
CA LEU A 55 -22.31 -24.90 -1.65
C LEU A 55 -23.32 -25.98 -1.26
N VAL A 56 -24.63 -25.66 -1.31
CA VAL A 56 -25.69 -26.65 -1.06
C VAL A 56 -25.66 -27.77 -2.10
N ALA A 57 -25.49 -27.44 -3.38
CA ALA A 57 -25.40 -28.43 -4.45
C ALA A 57 -24.19 -29.36 -4.27
N ILE A 58 -23.02 -28.81 -3.93
CA ILE A 58 -21.80 -29.58 -3.65
C ILE A 58 -22.02 -30.48 -2.43
N ALA A 59 -22.64 -29.97 -1.36
CA ALA A 59 -22.94 -30.76 -0.16
C ALA A 59 -23.87 -31.95 -0.47
N CYS A 60 -24.93 -31.73 -1.27
CA CYS A 60 -25.81 -32.80 -1.72
C CYS A 60 -25.06 -33.84 -2.58
N LEU A 61 -24.23 -33.39 -3.51
CA LEU A 61 -23.44 -34.28 -4.38
C LEU A 61 -22.49 -35.17 -3.56
N LEU A 62 -21.72 -34.56 -2.65
CA LEU A 62 -20.79 -35.29 -1.79
C LEU A 62 -21.54 -36.27 -0.88
N SER A 63 -22.67 -35.85 -0.31
CA SER A 63 -23.49 -36.74 0.51
C SER A 63 -23.98 -37.96 -0.27
N LEU A 64 -24.42 -37.78 -1.52
CA LEU A 64 -24.85 -38.89 -2.36
C LEU A 64 -23.70 -39.84 -2.75
N ILE A 65 -22.51 -39.31 -3.03
CA ILE A 65 -21.34 -40.10 -3.40
C ILE A 65 -20.83 -40.95 -2.22
N PHE A 66 -20.75 -40.35 -1.03
CA PHE A 66 -20.08 -40.99 0.11
C PHE A 66 -21.03 -41.71 1.08
N MET A 67 -22.30 -41.31 1.16
CA MET A 67 -23.23 -41.80 2.18
C MET A 67 -24.50 -42.45 1.59
N SER A 68 -24.61 -42.57 0.26
CA SER A 68 -25.76 -43.18 -0.44
C SER A 68 -27.12 -42.57 -0.05
N GLY A 69 -27.13 -41.30 0.35
CA GLY A 69 -28.31 -40.56 0.78
C GLY A 69 -27.96 -39.09 1.09
N ILE A 70 -28.97 -38.24 1.26
CA ILE A 70 -28.77 -36.82 1.62
C ILE A 70 -28.79 -36.70 3.15
N TYR A 71 -27.62 -36.49 3.73
CA TYR A 71 -27.40 -36.28 5.15
C TYR A 71 -26.84 -34.87 5.37
N GLY A 72 -27.29 -34.19 6.42
CA GLY A 72 -26.81 -32.85 6.78
C GLY A 72 -27.47 -31.68 6.04
N VAL A 73 -28.02 -31.86 4.84
CA VAL A 73 -28.82 -30.84 4.14
C VAL A 73 -30.30 -31.07 4.40
N ARG A 74 -30.94 -30.11 5.09
CA ARG A 74 -32.38 -30.14 5.41
C ARG A 74 -33.10 -28.97 4.77
N GLU A 75 -34.43 -28.93 4.89
CA GLU A 75 -35.26 -27.88 4.30
C GLU A 75 -34.80 -26.48 4.74
N GLY A 76 -34.37 -26.33 6.00
CA GLY A 76 -33.85 -25.06 6.53
C GLY A 76 -32.61 -24.53 5.79
N THR A 77 -31.68 -25.41 5.42
CA THR A 77 -30.45 -25.04 4.70
C THR A 77 -30.76 -24.57 3.29
N VAL A 78 -31.68 -25.25 2.61
CA VAL A 78 -32.12 -24.89 1.25
C VAL A 78 -32.86 -23.55 1.27
N VAL A 79 -33.77 -23.36 2.23
CA VAL A 79 -34.52 -22.11 2.39
C VAL A 79 -33.57 -20.94 2.70
N ALA A 80 -32.60 -21.11 3.59
CA ALA A 80 -31.63 -20.07 3.91
C ALA A 80 -30.76 -19.69 2.69
N ALA A 81 -30.23 -20.68 1.96
CA ALA A 81 -29.41 -20.45 0.78
C ALA A 81 -30.16 -19.65 -0.31
N LEU A 82 -31.47 -19.91 -0.48
CA LEU A 82 -32.29 -19.23 -1.50
C LEU A 82 -32.77 -17.83 -1.08
N ILE A 83 -32.99 -17.60 0.22
CA ILE A 83 -33.67 -16.39 0.70
C ILE A 83 -32.69 -15.33 1.22
N VAL A 84 -31.56 -15.72 1.83
CA VAL A 84 -30.64 -14.77 2.47
C VAL A 84 -30.06 -13.78 1.46
N GLY A 85 -29.58 -14.25 0.29
CA GLY A 85 -29.02 -13.38 -0.75
C GLY A 85 -29.99 -12.30 -1.26
N PRO A 86 -31.23 -12.66 -1.67
CA PRO A 86 -32.26 -11.69 -2.03
C PRO A 86 -32.63 -10.70 -0.92
N ILE A 87 -32.70 -11.14 0.34
CA ILE A 87 -32.94 -10.23 1.47
C ILE A 87 -31.77 -9.24 1.62
N VAL A 88 -30.53 -9.71 1.54
CA VAL A 88 -29.34 -8.83 1.58
C VAL A 88 -29.41 -7.77 0.47
N HIS A 89 -29.76 -8.16 -0.75
CA HIS A 89 -29.95 -7.22 -1.86
C HIS A 89 -31.06 -6.21 -1.56
N PHE A 90 -32.24 -6.66 -1.11
CA PHE A 90 -33.38 -5.78 -0.82
C PHE A 90 -33.12 -4.80 0.33
N VAL A 91 -32.36 -5.24 1.33
CA VAL A 91 -32.07 -4.47 2.55
C VAL A 91 -30.89 -3.51 2.34
N SER A 92 -29.97 -3.82 1.41
CA SER A 92 -28.78 -3.01 1.11
C SER A 92 -29.05 -1.50 0.89
N PRO A 93 -30.10 -1.08 0.13
CA PRO A 93 -30.42 0.34 -0.09
C PRO A 93 -30.95 1.03 1.17
N TYR A 94 -31.58 0.29 2.08
CA TYR A 94 -32.26 0.85 3.26
C TYR A 94 -31.27 1.32 4.34
N TYR A 95 -30.03 0.81 4.33
CA TYR A 95 -28.98 1.23 5.27
C TYR A 95 -28.13 2.40 4.76
N ASN A 96 -28.54 3.08 3.69
CA ASN A 96 -27.85 4.29 3.21
C ASN A 96 -27.83 5.42 4.25
N PHE A 97 -28.75 5.43 5.22
CA PHE A 97 -28.69 6.38 6.33
C PHE A 97 -27.50 6.14 7.27
N LEU A 98 -27.04 4.88 7.39
CA LEU A 98 -25.84 4.53 8.17
C LEU A 98 -24.56 4.98 7.47
N ASP A 99 -24.60 5.35 6.19
CA ASP A 99 -23.43 5.96 5.52
C ASP A 99 -23.01 7.26 6.16
N LYS A 100 -23.88 7.95 6.91
CA LYS A 100 -23.50 9.16 7.68
C LYS A 100 -22.80 8.85 9.00
N TRP A 101 -22.91 7.61 9.50
CA TRP A 101 -22.45 7.22 10.84
C TRP A 101 -21.28 6.22 10.79
N ILE A 102 -21.23 5.36 9.77
CA ILE A 102 -20.22 4.30 9.60
C ILE A 102 -19.11 4.76 8.66
N THR A 103 -19.47 5.48 7.60
CA THR A 103 -18.51 6.14 6.73
C THR A 103 -18.51 7.59 7.17
N ASP A 104 -17.42 8.10 7.75
CA ASP A 104 -17.32 9.55 7.87
C ASP A 104 -16.73 10.08 6.55
N PRO A 105 -17.54 10.56 5.60
CA PRO A 105 -17.01 11.19 4.40
C PRO A 105 -16.19 12.43 4.76
N SER A 106 -16.43 13.09 5.91
CA SER A 106 -15.59 14.22 6.33
C SER A 106 -14.17 13.76 6.66
N LEU A 107 -13.99 12.62 7.32
CA LEU A 107 -12.65 12.08 7.61
C LEU A 107 -11.89 11.65 6.33
N ARG A 108 -12.57 11.02 5.36
CA ARG A 108 -11.94 10.67 4.07
C ARG A 108 -11.70 11.89 3.20
N GLN A 109 -12.61 12.85 3.22
CA GLN A 109 -12.51 14.06 2.42
C GLN A 109 -11.46 15.00 3.00
N ASP A 110 -11.32 15.11 4.32
CA ASP A 110 -10.27 15.90 4.97
C ASP A 110 -8.88 15.26 4.80
N ILE A 111 -8.76 13.93 4.92
CA ILE A 111 -7.49 13.23 4.64
C ILE A 111 -7.12 13.32 3.15
N ALA A 112 -8.07 13.13 2.23
CA ALA A 112 -7.82 13.24 0.79
C ALA A 112 -7.60 14.70 0.34
N LEU A 113 -8.26 15.68 0.96
CA LEU A 113 -8.05 17.11 0.71
C LEU A 113 -6.70 17.56 1.26
N GLN A 114 -6.26 17.10 2.44
CA GLN A 114 -4.93 17.38 2.97
C GLN A 114 -3.82 16.69 2.17
N GLN A 115 -4.01 15.44 1.76
CA GLN A 115 -3.06 14.72 0.89
C GLN A 115 -2.84 15.38 -0.48
N ASN A 116 -3.71 16.30 -0.91
CA ASN A 116 -3.61 16.95 -2.21
C ASN A 116 -3.09 18.40 -2.14
N GLN A 117 -2.78 18.93 -0.95
CA GLN A 117 -2.25 20.28 -0.80
C GLN A 117 -0.73 20.35 -0.89
N HIS A 118 -0.02 19.30 -0.45
CA HIS A 118 1.43 19.34 -0.34
C HIS A 118 2.10 18.79 -1.60
N THR A 119 3.21 19.39 -1.98
CA THR A 119 4.04 18.90 -3.09
C THR A 119 5.26 18.24 -2.50
N ILE A 120 5.50 16.97 -2.87
CA ILE A 120 6.55 16.14 -2.29
C ILE A 120 7.62 15.88 -3.34
N ILE A 121 8.89 16.04 -2.99
CA ILE A 121 10.01 15.68 -3.86
C ILE A 121 10.65 14.41 -3.30
N THR A 122 10.67 13.32 -4.07
CA THR A 122 11.38 12.11 -3.68
C THR A 122 12.67 11.99 -4.48
N ILE A 123 13.81 11.75 -3.82
CA ILE A 123 15.11 11.61 -4.47
C ILE A 123 15.65 10.19 -4.24
N ALA A 124 15.54 9.36 -5.27
CA ALA A 124 16.32 8.12 -5.41
C ALA A 124 17.67 8.45 -6.07
N ARG A 125 18.72 7.68 -5.75
CA ARG A 125 20.08 8.06 -6.15
C ARG A 125 21.11 6.95 -6.09
N GLU A 126 22.03 6.94 -7.04
CA GLU A 126 23.29 6.22 -6.97
C GLU A 126 24.23 6.85 -5.93
N TYR A 127 25.09 6.03 -5.33
CA TYR A 127 26.15 6.50 -4.47
C TYR A 127 27.21 7.23 -5.31
N GLY A 128 27.69 8.37 -4.82
CA GLY A 128 28.59 9.25 -5.57
C GLY A 128 27.90 10.22 -6.55
N SER A 129 26.58 10.09 -6.79
CA SER A 129 25.84 11.03 -7.66
C SER A 129 25.66 12.43 -7.06
N GLY A 130 25.78 12.61 -5.74
CA GLY A 130 25.48 13.87 -5.07
C GLY A 130 23.99 14.11 -4.81
N GLY A 131 23.13 13.09 -4.98
CA GLY A 131 21.68 13.24 -4.77
C GLY A 131 21.26 13.69 -3.35
N HIS A 132 22.06 13.42 -2.31
CA HIS A 132 21.76 13.95 -0.97
C HIS A 132 22.05 15.45 -0.87
N LEU A 133 23.23 15.89 -1.34
CA LEU A 133 23.60 17.31 -1.44
C LEU A 133 22.58 18.09 -2.27
N LEU A 134 22.10 17.51 -3.36
CA LEU A 134 21.02 18.09 -4.16
C LEU A 134 19.74 18.31 -3.35
N GLY A 135 19.38 17.36 -2.48
CA GLY A 135 18.25 17.51 -1.58
C GLY A 135 18.46 18.64 -0.56
N GLU A 136 19.67 18.78 0.00
CA GLU A 136 19.99 19.88 0.92
C GLU A 136 19.93 21.24 0.23
N MET A 137 20.42 21.32 -1.00
CA MET A 137 20.33 22.52 -1.85
C MET A 137 18.86 22.88 -2.12
N LEU A 138 18.04 21.91 -2.52
CA LEU A 138 16.61 22.11 -2.74
C LEU A 138 15.89 22.57 -1.47
N SER A 139 16.21 21.97 -0.32
CA SER A 139 15.64 22.35 0.99
C SER A 139 15.89 23.83 1.30
N LYS A 140 17.13 24.29 1.12
CA LYS A 140 17.52 25.69 1.29
C LYS A 140 16.84 26.62 0.27
N GLU A 141 16.79 26.22 -1.00
CA GLU A 141 16.23 27.04 -2.08
C GLU A 141 14.70 27.17 -2.08
N LEU A 142 14.00 26.14 -1.60
CA LEU A 142 12.54 26.08 -1.55
C LEU A 142 11.98 26.42 -0.17
N GLY A 143 12.79 26.40 0.88
CA GLY A 143 12.36 26.61 2.26
C GLY A 143 11.50 25.48 2.82
N ILE A 144 11.66 24.25 2.31
CA ILE A 144 10.92 23.06 2.74
C ILE A 144 11.86 22.03 3.38
N LYS A 145 11.36 21.23 4.32
CA LYS A 145 12.20 20.29 5.08
C LYS A 145 12.72 19.14 4.23
N LEU A 146 13.93 18.69 4.54
CA LEU A 146 14.52 17.47 4.02
C LEU A 146 14.48 16.36 5.08
N TYR A 147 13.99 15.20 4.67
CA TYR A 147 13.99 13.98 5.45
C TYR A 147 14.85 12.93 4.76
N ASP A 148 15.91 12.51 5.44
CA ASP A 148 16.79 11.46 4.97
C ASP A 148 16.48 10.11 5.62
N LYS A 149 17.29 9.11 5.26
CA LYS A 149 17.17 7.75 5.81
C LYS A 149 17.27 7.74 7.34
N GLU A 150 18.19 8.49 7.93
CA GLU A 150 18.46 8.42 9.37
C GLU A 150 17.33 9.08 10.17
N PHE A 151 16.81 10.21 9.70
CA PHE A 151 15.64 10.84 10.29
C PHE A 151 14.41 9.92 10.25
N ILE A 152 14.12 9.34 9.08
CA ILE A 152 12.93 8.49 8.90
C ILE A 152 13.06 7.23 9.76
N ARG A 153 14.25 6.62 9.81
CA ARG A 153 14.52 5.46 10.66
C ARG A 153 14.34 5.80 12.14
N MET A 154 14.88 6.94 12.58
CA MET A 154 14.74 7.40 13.97
C MET A 154 13.27 7.66 14.32
N ALA A 155 12.53 8.32 13.43
CA ALA A 155 11.10 8.59 13.61
C ALA A 155 10.31 7.28 13.70
N ALA A 156 10.59 6.31 12.82
CA ALA A 156 9.97 4.98 12.85
C ALA A 156 10.26 4.25 14.18
N GLN A 157 11.52 4.23 14.63
CA GLN A 157 11.90 3.58 15.88
C GLN A 157 11.27 4.24 17.12
N ARG A 158 11.20 5.57 17.15
CA ARG A 158 10.57 6.33 18.25
C ARG A 158 9.04 6.24 18.24
N SER A 159 8.44 6.03 17.07
CA SER A 159 6.99 5.91 16.92
C SER A 159 6.43 4.65 17.59
N GLY A 160 7.28 3.68 17.96
CA GLY A 160 6.88 2.52 18.76
C GLY A 160 5.69 1.78 18.15
N MET A 161 5.64 1.67 16.82
CA MET A 161 4.60 0.89 16.14
C MET A 161 4.74 -0.57 16.58
N ASP A 162 3.93 -0.93 17.58
CA ASP A 162 3.84 -2.24 18.19
C ASP A 162 3.53 -3.29 17.12
N GLU A 163 4.14 -4.47 17.19
CA GLU A 163 3.89 -5.57 16.24
C GLU A 163 2.39 -5.87 16.12
N GLN A 164 1.64 -5.64 17.22
CA GLN A 164 0.18 -5.75 17.27
C GLN A 164 -0.56 -4.79 16.32
N TYR A 165 -0.02 -3.60 16.04
CA TYR A 165 -0.59 -2.67 15.05
C TYR A 165 -0.46 -3.21 13.63
N ILE A 166 0.65 -3.89 13.31
CA ILE A 166 0.88 -4.49 11.98
C ILE A 166 -0.06 -5.67 11.75
N VAL A 167 -0.22 -6.54 12.74
CA VAL A 167 -1.17 -7.67 12.69
C VAL A 167 -2.61 -7.18 12.50
N ARG A 168 -3.01 -6.09 13.17
CA ARG A 168 -4.36 -5.52 13.03
C ARG A 168 -4.59 -4.83 11.68
N ASN A 169 -3.54 -4.29 11.06
CA ASN A 169 -3.62 -3.54 9.80
C ASN A 169 -3.20 -4.33 8.56
N GLU A 170 -2.90 -5.63 8.70
CA GLU A 170 -2.50 -6.54 7.62
C GLU A 170 -3.47 -6.49 6.42
N GLN A 171 -4.78 -6.38 6.67
CA GLN A 171 -5.81 -6.30 5.64
C GLN A 171 -5.76 -5.00 4.78
N SER A 172 -5.06 -3.96 5.25
CA SER A 172 -4.88 -2.69 4.54
C SER A 172 -3.53 -2.60 3.81
N ILE A 173 -2.64 -3.56 4.06
CA ILE A 173 -1.35 -3.66 3.38
C ILE A 173 -1.62 -4.18 1.96
N PRO A 174 -1.21 -3.47 0.89
CA PRO A 174 -1.45 -3.91 -0.48
C PRO A 174 -0.93 -5.33 -0.70
N SER A 175 -1.75 -6.19 -1.30
CA SER A 175 -1.58 -7.64 -1.47
C SER A 175 -0.22 -8.10 -2.05
N PHE A 176 0.52 -7.19 -2.69
CA PHE A 176 1.88 -7.43 -3.16
C PHE A 176 2.90 -7.59 -2.01
N TRP A 177 2.79 -6.78 -0.95
CA TRP A 177 3.67 -6.84 0.23
C TRP A 177 3.42 -8.10 1.06
N LEU A 178 2.15 -8.46 1.23
CA LEU A 178 1.70 -9.73 1.83
C LEU A 178 2.24 -10.95 1.08
N LYS A 179 2.22 -10.90 -0.25
CA LYS A 179 2.75 -12.00 -1.08
C LYS A 179 4.26 -12.19 -0.89
N CYS A 180 5.03 -11.12 -0.65
CA CYS A 180 6.47 -11.21 -0.38
C CYS A 180 6.76 -11.82 1.00
N ILE A 181 5.95 -11.48 2.02
CA ILE A 181 6.02 -12.08 3.37
C ILE A 181 5.71 -13.58 3.32
N LEU A 182 4.71 -13.97 2.51
CA LEU A 182 4.22 -15.35 2.41
C LEU A 182 5.01 -16.23 1.42
N SER A 183 5.97 -15.68 0.67
CA SER A 183 6.69 -16.42 -0.39
C SER A 183 8.03 -17.04 0.04
N LYS A 184 8.33 -17.11 1.34
CA LYS A 184 9.39 -18.00 1.84
C LYS A 184 8.76 -19.29 2.37
N ASN A 185 9.10 -20.37 1.68
CA ASN A 185 8.53 -21.71 1.76
C ASN A 185 8.49 -22.35 3.16
N SER A 186 7.59 -23.33 3.26
CA SER A 186 7.53 -24.48 4.19
C SER A 186 7.15 -24.20 5.64
N GLU A 187 5.94 -24.66 5.97
CA GLU A 187 5.50 -25.32 7.20
C GLU A 187 5.98 -24.75 8.56
N GLN A 188 5.00 -24.36 9.40
CA GLN A 188 5.05 -23.95 10.83
C GLN A 188 4.92 -22.43 11.11
N PRO A 189 4.59 -22.01 12.35
CA PRO A 189 3.26 -21.58 12.78
C PRO A 189 3.10 -20.05 12.89
N LEU A 190 1.84 -19.63 12.94
CA LEU A 190 1.25 -18.31 12.67
C LEU A 190 1.55 -17.17 13.68
N GLU A 191 2.71 -17.14 14.36
CA GLU A 191 2.96 -16.12 15.41
C GLU A 191 4.31 -15.38 15.35
N SER A 192 5.12 -15.50 14.28
CA SER A 192 6.40 -14.76 14.19
C SER A 192 6.84 -14.35 12.76
N SER A 193 5.89 -14.03 11.88
CA SER A 193 6.11 -14.05 10.43
C SER A 193 6.74 -12.79 9.79
N LEU A 194 7.21 -11.80 10.56
CA LEU A 194 7.88 -10.62 9.99
C LEU A 194 9.31 -10.49 10.51
N SER A 195 10.26 -10.28 9.60
CA SER A 195 11.61 -9.86 10.00
C SER A 195 11.53 -8.47 10.62
N SER A 196 12.42 -8.17 11.58
CA SER A 196 12.56 -6.80 12.12
C SER A 196 12.78 -5.74 11.03
N ASP A 197 13.38 -6.14 9.89
CA ASP A 197 13.57 -5.28 8.73
C ASP A 197 12.25 -4.98 7.99
N ASP A 198 11.32 -5.95 7.92
CA ASP A 198 10.02 -5.75 7.28
C ASP A 198 9.14 -4.83 8.14
N VAL A 199 9.14 -5.05 9.47
CA VAL A 199 8.48 -4.18 10.46
C VAL A 199 9.01 -2.74 10.35
N LEU A 200 10.34 -2.60 10.25
CA LEU A 200 10.97 -1.31 10.07
C LEU A 200 10.52 -0.66 8.76
N PHE A 201 10.51 -1.39 7.65
CA PHE A 201 10.10 -0.86 6.36
C PHE A 201 8.63 -0.39 6.35
N VAL A 202 7.72 -1.17 6.96
CA VAL A 202 6.30 -0.78 7.11
C VAL A 202 6.19 0.52 7.92
N SER A 203 6.98 0.63 8.99
CA SER A 203 7.03 1.83 9.83
C SER A 203 7.59 3.04 9.08
N GLU A 204 8.71 2.89 8.37
CA GLU A 204 9.28 3.92 7.50
C GLU A 204 8.25 4.39 6.44
N SER A 205 7.48 3.46 5.86
CA SER A 205 6.45 3.77 4.87
C SER A 205 5.31 4.61 5.43
N LYS A 206 4.84 4.29 6.63
CA LYS A 206 3.80 5.08 7.30
C LYS A 206 4.30 6.48 7.63
N ILE A 207 5.52 6.61 8.14
CA ILE A 207 6.14 7.92 8.41
C ILE A 207 6.23 8.74 7.12
N ILE A 208 6.63 8.16 6.00
CA ILE A 208 6.68 8.86 4.70
C ILE A 208 5.29 9.37 4.29
N GLN A 209 4.24 8.57 4.45
CA GLN A 209 2.86 8.97 4.15
C GLN A 209 2.37 10.08 5.09
N GLU A 210 2.67 10.00 6.39
CA GLU A 210 2.32 11.03 7.36
C GLU A 210 3.02 12.36 7.08
N LEU A 211 4.32 12.32 6.73
CA LEU A 211 5.06 13.52 6.33
C LEU A 211 4.43 14.16 5.09
N ALA A 212 4.08 13.34 4.09
CA ALA A 212 3.43 13.81 2.87
C ALA A 212 2.03 14.39 3.11
N ALA A 213 1.31 13.91 4.12
CA ALA A 213 0.00 14.44 4.50
C ALA A 213 0.09 15.73 5.34
N ARG A 214 1.23 15.98 5.99
CA ARG A 214 1.40 17.09 6.94
C ARG A 214 2.01 18.34 6.30
N GLU A 215 3.02 18.18 5.46
CA GLU A 215 3.75 19.32 4.89
C GLU A 215 4.45 19.00 3.57
N SER A 216 4.72 20.03 2.77
CA SER A 216 5.57 19.90 1.59
C SER A 216 7.01 19.62 2.05
N CYS A 217 7.64 18.60 1.48
CA CYS A 217 8.97 18.16 1.92
C CYS A 217 9.75 17.42 0.83
N ILE A 218 11.04 17.23 1.09
CA ILE A 218 11.97 16.46 0.27
C ILE A 218 12.32 15.18 1.02
N ILE A 219 12.19 14.03 0.38
CA ILE A 219 12.47 12.72 0.97
C ILE A 219 13.56 12.01 0.18
N VAL A 220 14.67 11.63 0.83
CA VAL A 220 15.82 11.01 0.16
C VAL A 220 15.86 9.50 0.41
N GLY A 221 15.51 8.72 -0.62
CA GLY A 221 15.57 7.25 -0.62
C GLY A 221 14.37 6.58 0.03
N ARG A 222 14.62 5.45 0.73
CA ARG A 222 13.61 4.66 1.47
C ARG A 222 12.41 4.21 0.62
N CYS A 223 12.62 4.00 -0.68
CA CYS A 223 11.54 3.67 -1.63
C CYS A 223 10.40 4.70 -1.65
N ALA A 224 10.66 5.96 -1.27
CA ALA A 224 9.63 7.00 -1.18
C ALA A 224 8.92 7.23 -2.51
N ASP A 225 9.62 7.09 -3.63
CA ASP A 225 9.06 7.16 -4.99
C ASP A 225 8.00 6.08 -5.25
N PHE A 226 8.19 4.89 -4.69
CA PHE A 226 7.22 3.80 -4.76
C PHE A 226 6.08 3.97 -3.75
N ILE A 227 6.42 4.36 -2.51
CA ILE A 227 5.43 4.55 -1.42
C ILE A 227 4.43 5.65 -1.80
N LEU A 228 4.92 6.72 -2.46
CA LEU A 228 4.13 7.85 -2.93
C LEU A 228 3.78 7.74 -4.43
N LYS A 229 3.79 6.53 -5.01
CA LYS A 229 3.57 6.33 -6.46
C LYS A 229 2.24 6.89 -6.97
N ASP A 230 1.21 6.82 -6.13
CA ASP A 230 -0.17 7.25 -6.39
C ASP A 230 -0.47 8.62 -5.77
N TYR A 231 0.52 9.27 -5.15
CA TYR A 231 0.36 10.61 -4.58
C TYR A 231 0.41 11.64 -5.71
N PRO A 232 -0.65 12.44 -5.93
CA PRO A 232 -0.82 13.20 -7.17
C PRO A 232 0.23 14.30 -7.35
N ARG A 233 0.77 14.82 -6.23
CA ARG A 233 1.76 15.92 -6.24
C ARG A 233 3.17 15.46 -5.83
N ALA A 234 3.53 14.23 -6.19
CA ALA A 234 4.86 13.68 -5.95
C ALA A 234 5.76 13.83 -7.19
N VAL A 235 6.82 14.62 -7.05
CA VAL A 235 7.90 14.77 -8.04
C VAL A 235 8.97 13.72 -7.74
N LYS A 236 9.02 12.67 -8.55
CA LYS A 236 9.92 11.53 -8.38
C LYS A 236 11.20 11.71 -9.19
N VAL A 237 12.32 11.87 -8.51
CA VAL A 237 13.64 12.16 -9.11
C VAL A 237 14.60 10.99 -8.88
N PHE A 238 15.36 10.63 -9.91
CA PHE A 238 16.48 9.71 -9.83
C PHE A 238 17.79 10.39 -10.22
N CYS A 239 18.75 10.46 -9.30
CA CYS A 239 20.08 11.00 -9.57
C CYS A 239 21.10 9.88 -9.82
N TYR A 240 21.80 9.95 -10.95
CA TYR A 240 22.82 8.99 -11.34
C TYR A 240 24.07 9.69 -11.86
N SER A 241 25.16 8.96 -11.99
CA SER A 241 26.41 9.48 -12.55
C SER A 241 27.26 8.34 -13.07
N ASP A 242 28.09 8.59 -14.07
CA ASP A 242 29.12 7.61 -14.43
C ASP A 242 30.11 7.40 -13.28
N LEU A 243 30.82 6.27 -13.35
CA LEU A 243 31.73 5.83 -12.31
C LEU A 243 32.86 6.84 -12.03
N GLN A 244 33.35 7.57 -13.03
CA GLN A 244 34.47 8.50 -12.84
C GLN A 244 34.05 9.72 -12.03
N HIS A 245 32.88 10.28 -12.33
CA HIS A 245 32.32 11.38 -11.54
C HIS A 245 31.93 10.91 -10.12
N ALA A 246 31.36 9.71 -9.99
CA ALA A 246 31.05 9.13 -8.68
C ALA A 246 32.30 8.95 -7.81
N LEU A 247 33.39 8.40 -8.38
CA LEU A 247 34.67 8.23 -7.72
C LEU A 247 35.27 9.56 -7.27
N THR A 248 35.25 10.55 -8.17
CA THR A 248 35.79 11.88 -7.89
C THR A 248 35.08 12.50 -6.69
N ARG A 249 33.74 12.45 -6.68
CA ARG A 249 32.93 12.94 -5.57
C ARG A 249 33.17 12.16 -4.27
N CYS A 250 33.19 10.83 -4.34
CA CYS A 250 33.44 9.98 -3.18
C CYS A 250 34.80 10.26 -2.52
N VAL A 251 35.84 10.52 -3.31
CA VAL A 251 37.17 10.80 -2.79
C VAL A 251 37.27 12.24 -2.28
N GLN A 252 36.83 13.21 -3.07
CA GLN A 252 37.05 14.63 -2.77
C GLN A 252 36.06 15.19 -1.76
N GLU A 253 34.78 14.84 -1.87
CA GLU A 253 33.71 15.42 -1.04
C GLU A 253 33.38 14.52 0.16
N TYR A 254 33.41 13.19 -0.02
CA TYR A 254 33.02 12.25 1.06
C TYR A 254 34.22 11.70 1.84
N GLY A 255 35.46 12.03 1.43
CA GLY A 255 36.69 11.62 2.11
C GLY A 255 36.98 10.11 2.05
N ILE A 256 36.38 9.37 1.11
CA ILE A 256 36.61 7.93 0.98
C ILE A 256 37.99 7.70 0.35
N PRO A 257 38.85 6.84 0.91
CA PRO A 257 40.12 6.49 0.30
C PRO A 257 39.94 5.98 -1.13
N ARG A 258 40.72 6.50 -2.08
CA ARG A 258 40.61 6.18 -3.52
C ARG A 258 40.59 4.67 -3.80
N GLN A 259 41.38 3.91 -3.05
CA GLN A 259 41.48 2.45 -3.18
C GLN A 259 40.17 1.73 -2.82
N ASN A 260 39.36 2.32 -1.94
CA ASN A 260 38.12 1.72 -1.43
C ASN A 260 36.86 2.30 -2.11
N ALA A 261 36.98 3.48 -2.74
CA ALA A 261 35.84 4.23 -3.26
C ALA A 261 34.99 3.42 -4.26
N GLU A 262 35.62 2.72 -5.20
CA GLU A 262 34.88 1.92 -6.19
C GLU A 262 34.10 0.77 -5.54
N THR A 263 34.77 0.01 -4.66
CA THR A 263 34.17 -1.10 -3.92
C THR A 263 32.98 -0.61 -3.09
N GLU A 264 33.12 0.54 -2.45
CA GLU A 264 32.06 1.13 -1.62
C GLU A 264 30.87 1.62 -2.45
N ILE A 265 31.11 2.26 -3.60
CA ILE A 265 30.06 2.63 -4.56
C ILE A 265 29.27 1.39 -4.98
N ARG A 266 29.96 0.34 -5.44
CA ARG A 266 29.34 -0.91 -5.88
C ARG A 266 28.53 -1.57 -4.76
N ARG A 267 29.09 -1.63 -3.55
CA ARG A 267 28.44 -2.21 -2.37
C ARG A 267 27.16 -1.47 -2.00
N ILE A 268 27.21 -0.14 -1.91
CA ILE A 268 26.05 0.67 -1.53
C ILE A 268 24.97 0.63 -2.62
N ASN A 269 25.34 0.74 -3.89
CA ASN A 269 24.38 0.67 -4.99
C ASN A 269 23.71 -0.71 -5.04
N ARG A 270 24.48 -1.80 -4.90
CA ARG A 270 23.93 -3.16 -4.81
C ARG A 270 22.94 -3.28 -3.66
N ASN A 271 23.26 -2.74 -2.48
CA ASN A 271 22.35 -2.76 -1.33
C ASN A 271 21.07 -1.95 -1.60
N ARG A 272 21.17 -0.80 -2.28
CA ARG A 272 20.00 0.02 -2.66
C ARG A 272 19.12 -0.69 -3.69
N ILE A 273 19.73 -1.34 -4.68
CA ILE A 273 19.03 -2.16 -5.68
C ILE A 273 18.28 -3.29 -4.99
N HIS A 274 18.97 -4.12 -4.19
CA HIS A 274 18.34 -5.25 -3.51
C HIS A 274 17.21 -4.80 -2.58
N HIS A 275 17.43 -3.76 -1.78
CA HIS A 275 16.40 -3.22 -0.91
C HIS A 275 15.17 -2.75 -1.69
N TYR A 276 15.38 -2.00 -2.77
CA TYR A 276 14.29 -1.49 -3.60
C TYR A 276 13.55 -2.62 -4.33
N GLU A 277 14.26 -3.55 -4.96
CA GLU A 277 13.66 -4.67 -5.69
C GLU A 277 12.94 -5.64 -4.75
N TYR A 278 13.50 -5.95 -3.59
CA TYR A 278 12.89 -6.81 -2.57
C TYR A 278 11.54 -6.27 -2.12
N TYR A 279 11.49 -4.98 -1.79
CA TYR A 279 10.30 -4.36 -1.23
C TYR A 279 9.28 -3.92 -2.30
N THR A 280 9.72 -3.42 -3.44
CA THR A 280 8.82 -2.86 -4.45
C THR A 280 8.49 -3.83 -5.60
N GLY A 281 9.26 -4.91 -5.77
CA GLY A 281 9.21 -5.78 -6.95
C GLY A 281 9.60 -5.11 -8.26
N ARG A 282 10.07 -3.85 -8.22
CA ARG A 282 10.39 -3.04 -9.38
C ARG A 282 11.89 -2.89 -9.51
N LYS A 283 12.35 -2.78 -10.74
CA LYS A 283 13.75 -2.47 -11.04
C LYS A 283 14.09 -1.06 -10.60
N TRP A 284 15.17 -0.94 -9.83
CA TRP A 284 15.68 0.35 -9.38
C TRP A 284 16.32 1.12 -10.55
N GLY A 285 16.01 2.42 -10.67
CA GLY A 285 16.49 3.24 -11.80
C GLY A 285 15.76 2.99 -13.12
N GLU A 286 14.63 2.29 -13.12
CA GLU A 286 13.77 2.16 -14.31
C GLU A 286 13.07 3.50 -14.64
N PRO A 287 13.29 4.09 -15.83
CA PRO A 287 12.78 5.42 -16.18
C PRO A 287 11.28 5.63 -15.97
N HIS A 288 10.46 4.61 -16.22
CA HIS A 288 9.00 4.70 -16.09
C HIS A 288 8.50 4.95 -14.66
N HIS A 289 9.36 4.82 -13.64
CA HIS A 289 9.01 5.06 -12.24
C HIS A 289 9.30 6.49 -11.77
N TYR A 290 10.04 7.28 -12.55
CA TYR A 290 10.51 8.61 -12.18
C TYR A 290 10.00 9.66 -13.15
N ASN A 291 9.77 10.87 -12.65
CA ASN A 291 9.45 12.03 -13.49
C ASN A 291 10.72 12.64 -14.10
N LEU A 292 11.83 12.63 -13.34
CA LEU A 292 13.11 13.17 -13.77
C LEU A 292 14.24 12.18 -13.47
N MET A 293 15.07 11.90 -14.48
CA MET A 293 16.33 11.20 -14.31
C MET A 293 17.48 12.13 -14.67
N LEU A 294 18.37 12.37 -13.72
CA LEU A 294 19.39 13.41 -13.82
C LEU A 294 20.79 12.80 -13.70
N ASN A 295 21.60 12.97 -14.75
CA ASN A 295 23.02 12.66 -14.70
C ASN A 295 23.76 13.83 -14.03
N THR A 296 23.89 13.77 -12.70
CA THR A 296 24.54 14.81 -11.89
C THR A 296 26.07 14.74 -11.93
N GLY A 297 26.63 13.78 -12.68
CA GLY A 297 28.04 13.80 -13.07
C GLY A 297 28.33 14.93 -14.06
N THR A 298 27.46 15.13 -15.05
CA THR A 298 27.69 16.07 -16.16
C THR A 298 26.96 17.40 -16.02
N ILE A 299 25.71 17.43 -15.53
CA ILE A 299 24.89 18.66 -15.55
C ILE A 299 25.15 19.62 -14.39
N GLY A 300 25.90 19.20 -13.36
CA GLY A 300 26.15 19.96 -12.14
C GLY A 300 24.93 20.03 -11.20
N LEU A 301 25.19 20.08 -9.89
CA LEU A 301 24.11 20.07 -8.87
C LEU A 301 23.24 21.33 -8.91
N GLN A 302 23.81 22.50 -9.22
CA GLN A 302 23.06 23.76 -9.30
C GLN A 302 22.01 23.72 -10.42
N THR A 303 22.40 23.26 -11.62
CA THR A 303 21.47 23.10 -12.76
C THR A 303 20.39 22.07 -12.43
N ALA A 304 20.78 20.92 -11.85
CA ALA A 304 19.83 19.90 -11.40
C ALA A 304 18.83 20.46 -10.38
N CYS A 305 19.28 21.30 -9.45
CA CYS A 305 18.43 21.98 -8.45
C CYS A 305 17.39 22.87 -9.15
N GLN A 306 17.82 23.71 -10.09
CA GLN A 306 16.90 24.58 -10.83
C GLN A 306 15.88 23.81 -11.67
N LEU A 307 16.29 22.70 -12.30
CA LEU A 307 15.36 21.84 -13.06
C LEU A 307 14.28 21.25 -12.15
N ILE A 308 14.66 20.69 -11.01
CA ILE A 308 13.71 20.09 -10.05
C ILE A 308 12.80 21.17 -9.46
N LYS A 309 13.34 22.34 -9.13
CA LYS A 309 12.59 23.49 -8.63
C LYS A 309 11.54 23.97 -9.64
N GLY A 310 11.87 24.03 -10.92
CA GLY A 310 10.92 24.37 -11.97
C GLY A 310 9.73 23.38 -12.03
N VAL A 311 10.02 22.08 -11.96
CA VAL A 311 8.96 21.05 -11.93
C VAL A 311 8.13 21.13 -10.64
N TYR A 312 8.78 21.31 -9.49
CA TYR A 312 8.11 21.50 -8.20
C TYR A 312 7.12 22.66 -8.23
N GLN A 313 7.51 23.80 -8.80
CA GLN A 313 6.65 24.98 -8.91
C GLN A 313 5.44 24.72 -9.81
N GLN A 314 5.60 24.02 -10.93
CA GLN A 314 4.45 23.64 -11.78
C GLN A 314 3.45 22.75 -11.03
N TYR A 315 3.94 21.74 -10.31
CA TYR A 315 3.10 20.89 -9.48
C TYR A 315 2.44 21.64 -8.32
N SER A 316 3.12 22.66 -7.79
CA SER A 316 2.61 23.52 -6.70
C SER A 316 1.49 24.47 -7.15
N LEU A 317 1.40 24.77 -8.44
CA LEU A 317 0.42 25.71 -9.01
C LEU A 317 -0.79 25.00 -9.65
N GLN A 318 -0.69 23.71 -9.96
CA GLN A 318 -1.81 22.96 -10.53
C GLN A 318 -2.87 22.61 -9.46
N PRO A 319 -4.17 22.90 -9.68
CA PRO A 319 -5.22 22.38 -8.81
C PRO A 319 -5.21 20.85 -8.90
N ALA A 320 -5.32 20.18 -7.74
CA ALA A 320 -5.38 18.72 -7.69
C ALA A 320 -6.47 18.22 -8.65
N SER A 321 -6.07 17.52 -9.71
CA SER A 321 -7.03 17.04 -10.72
C SER A 321 -8.01 16.09 -10.06
N LYS A 322 -9.30 16.35 -10.28
CA LYS A 322 -10.43 15.54 -9.78
C LYS A 322 -10.39 14.10 -10.26
#